data_AF-A0A9E0MEA4-F1
#
_entry.id   AF-A0A9E0MEA4-F1
#
_cell.length_a   1.000
_cell.length_b   1.000
_cell.length_c   1.000
_cell.angle_alpha   90.00
_cell.angle_beta   90.00
_cell.angle_gamma   90.00
#
_symmetry.space_group_name_H-M   'P 1'
#
loop_
_entity.id
_entity.type
_entity.pdbx_description
1 polymer ?
#
loop_
_entity_poly.entity_id
_entity_poly.type
_entity_poly.pdbx_seq_one_letter_code
_entity_poly.pdbx_strand_id
1 'polypeptide(L)' 'MDIQPIKNAVSHAAALAQIEALMSAKRDTPEGDRLDVLVTLVQAYE' A
#
# COMPACT_ATOMS: atom_id res chain seq x y z
N MET A 1 4.77 0.67 12.18
CA MET A 1 4.77 0.87 10.72
C MET A 1 4.91 2.36 10.44
N ASP A 2 5.86 2.75 9.60
CA ASP A 2 5.97 4.12 9.08
C ASP A 2 5.49 4.08 7.62
N ILE A 3 4.19 4.23 7.43
CA ILE A 3 3.57 4.31 6.10
C ILE A 3 3.21 5.77 5.86
N GLN A 4 3.81 6.35 4.83
CA GLN A 4 3.59 7.74 4.46
C GLN A 4 2.30 7.87 3.61
N PRO A 5 1.50 8.92 3.80
CA PRO A 5 0.31 9.17 3.00
C PRO A 5 0.68 9.47 1.54
N ILE A 6 -0.21 9.10 0.62
CA ILE A 6 -0.06 9.35 -0.82
C ILE A 6 -0.46 10.80 -1.09
N LYS A 7 0.50 11.65 -1.47
CA LYS A 7 0.28 13.09 -1.71
C LYS A 7 0.44 13.53 -3.16
N ASN A 8 0.94 12.65 -4.03
CA ASN A 8 1.21 12.96 -5.43
C ASN A 8 1.26 11.67 -6.27
N ALA A 9 1.28 11.84 -7.59
CA ALA A 9 1.30 10.74 -8.56
C ALA A 9 2.52 9.80 -8.41
N VAL A 10 3.68 10.31 -7.98
CA VAL A 10 4.89 9.49 -7.76
C VAL A 10 4.68 8.55 -6.57
N SER A 11 4.13 9.07 -5.48
CA SER A 11 3.78 8.31 -4.27
C SER A 11 2.72 7.27 -4.59
N HIS A 12 1.75 7.63 -5.42
CA HIS A 12 0.67 6.75 -5.86
C HIS A 12 1.21 5.57 -6.69
N ALA A 13 2.06 5.85 -7.70
CA ALA A 13 2.68 4.80 -8.49
C ALA A 13 3.59 3.88 -7.64
N ALA A 14 4.33 4.43 -6.68
CA ALA A 14 5.14 3.65 -5.75
C ALA A 14 4.30 2.78 -4.81
N ALA A 15 3.12 3.24 -4.40
CA ALA A 15 2.17 2.45 -3.61
C ALA A 15 1.59 1.29 -4.43
N LEU A 16 1.21 1.53 -5.69
CA LEU A 16 0.72 0.49 -6.59
C LEU A 16 1.77 -0.61 -6.82
N ALA A 17 3.02 -0.25 -7.07
CA ALA A 17 4.10 -1.24 -7.24
C ALA A 17 4.33 -2.08 -5.97
N GLN A 18 4.18 -1.48 -4.78
CA GLN A 18 4.27 -2.22 -3.52
C GLN A 18 3.08 -3.15 -3.30
N ILE A 19 1.87 -2.72 -3.66
CA ILE A 19 0.66 -3.54 -3.60
C ILE A 19 0.85 -4.79 -4.48
N GLU A 20 1.32 -4.63 -5.71
CA GLU A 20 1.61 -5.75 -6.62
C GLU A 20 2.62 -6.74 -6.02
N ALA A 21 3.70 -6.24 -5.41
CA ALA A 21 4.70 -7.08 -4.76
C ALA A 21 4.16 -7.83 -3.52
N LEU A 22 3.16 -7.25 -2.85
CA LEU A 22 2.57 -7.78 -1.62
C LEU A 22 1.29 -8.60 -1.88
N MET A 23 0.83 -8.75 -3.12
CA MET A 23 -0.39 -9.52 -3.45
C MET A 23 -0.37 -10.98 -2.96
N SER A 24 0.81 -11.57 -2.76
CA SER A 24 0.99 -12.93 -2.22
C SER A 24 1.18 -12.97 -0.70
N ALA A 25 1.15 -11.81 -0.03
CA ALA A 25 1.27 -11.72 1.42
C ALA A 25 0.13 -12.48 2.11
N LYS A 26 0.47 -13.18 3.19
CA LYS A 26 -0.54 -13.87 4.01
C LYS A 26 -1.26 -12.85 4.88
N ARG A 27 -2.51 -13.16 5.22
CA ARG A 27 -3.27 -12.42 6.23
C ARG A 27 -2.57 -12.55 7.59
N ASP A 28 -2.75 -11.54 8.43
CA ASP A 28 -2.19 -11.48 9.79
C ASP A 28 -0.65 -11.53 9.83
N THR A 29 0.02 -11.04 8.78
CA THR A 29 1.47 -10.78 8.77
C THR A 29 1.76 -9.30 8.55
N PRO A 30 2.95 -8.80 8.92
CA PRO A 30 3.32 -7.40 8.68
C PRO A 30 3.20 -6.99 7.21
N GLU A 31 3.40 -7.91 6.28
CA GLU A 31 3.22 -7.70 4.84
C GLU A 31 1.74 -7.58 4.47
N GLY A 32 0.87 -8.42 5.04
CA GLY A 32 -0.59 -8.34 4.87
C GLY A 32 -1.17 -7.05 5.44
N ASP A 33 -0.76 -6.67 6.65
CA ASP A 33 -1.14 -5.40 7.27
C ASP A 33 -0.70 -4.21 6.41
N ARG A 34 0.47 -4.31 5.77
CA ARG A 34 1.00 -3.27 4.88
C ARG A 34 0.17 -3.16 3.61
N LEU A 35 -0.19 -4.30 3.03
CA LEU A 35 -1.04 -4.37 1.84
C LEU A 35 -2.39 -3.70 2.11
N ASP A 36 -3.04 -4.03 3.23
CA ASP A 36 -4.35 -3.46 3.59
C ASP A 36 -4.28 -1.93 3.74
N VAL A 37 -3.24 -1.41 4.40
CA VAL A 37 -3.05 0.04 4.55
C VAL A 37 -2.75 0.71 3.20
N LEU A 38 -1.88 0.14 2.37
CA LEU A 38 -1.54 0.70 1.06
C LEU A 38 -2.75 0.78 0.13
N VAL A 39 -3.58 -0.27 0.10
CA VAL A 39 -4.83 -0.28 -0.67
C VAL A 39 -5.76 0.83 -0.20
N THR A 40 -5.93 0.99 1.12
CA THR A 40 -6.75 2.06 1.69
C THR A 40 -6.25 3.45 1.30
N LEU A 41 -4.93 3.66 1.33
CA LEU A 41 -4.32 4.96 0.96
C LEU A 41 -4.47 5.26 -0.52
N VAL A 42 -4.38 4.26 -1.39
CA VAL A 42 -4.61 4.42 -2.84
C VAL A 42 -6.06 4.82 -3.09
N GLN A 43 -7.02 4.12 -2.49
CA GLN A 43 -8.45 4.43 -2.61
C GLN A 43 -8.81 5.82 -2.08
N ALA A 44 -8.12 6.31 -1.05
CA ALA A 44 -8.35 7.64 -0.50
C ALA A 44 -7.72 8.77 -1.34
N TYR A 45 -6.83 8.45 -2.29
CA TYR A 45 -6.20 9.40 -3.19
C TYR A 45 -6.95 9.57 -4.52
N GLU A 46 -7.65 8.52 -4.99
CA GLU A 46 -8.61 8.61 -6.11
C GLU A 46 -9.79 9.54 -5.81
#